data_AF-A0A6U1Q8W6-F1
#
_entry.id   AF-A0A6U1Q8W6-F1
#
_cell.length_a   1.000
_cell.length_b   1.000
_cell.length_c   1.000
_cell.angle_alpha   90.00
_cell.angle_beta   90.00
_cell.angle_gamma   90.00
#
_symmetry.space_group_name_H-M   'P 1'
#
loop_
_entity.id
_entity.type
_entity.pdbx_description
1 polymer ?
#
loop_
_entity_poly.entity_id
_entity_poly.type
_entity_poly.pdbx_seq_one_letter_code
_entity_poly.pdbx_strand_id
1 'polypeptide(L)'
;QWYSEAWQAQRYNDTLQAQFERIRMQGSQNVVNADKILVLHKRESRYDPLSSCLVDFKGRARQASVKNYQLIKSPPSEPEFKMQFYNPSGEGADEVDDDEAPKPVLLQMGKFGRDCFNMDYQWPFSMLQAFAICLSRFDTKLSY
;
A
#
# COMPACT_ATOMS: atom_id res chain seq x y z
N GLN A 1 7.84 -36.13 -12.95
CA GLN A 1 8.58 -34.92 -13.40
C GLN A 1 7.64 -33.74 -13.20
N TRP A 2 8.04 -32.76 -12.39
CA TRP A 2 7.26 -31.52 -12.21
C TRP A 2 7.59 -30.61 -13.39
N TYR A 3 6.64 -30.41 -14.30
CA TYR A 3 6.77 -29.38 -15.31
C TYR A 3 6.35 -28.06 -14.70
N SER A 4 7.28 -27.11 -14.66
CA SER A 4 6.96 -25.71 -14.37
C SER A 4 6.19 -25.17 -15.57
N GLU A 5 4.86 -25.27 -15.56
CA GLU A 5 4.04 -24.45 -16.44
C GLU A 5 4.13 -23.01 -15.93
N ALA A 6 4.91 -22.19 -16.63
CA ALA A 6 4.95 -20.76 -16.36
C ALA A 6 3.55 -20.21 -16.66
N TRP A 7 2.88 -19.67 -15.64
CA TRP A 7 1.58 -19.03 -15.83
C TRP A 7 1.70 -17.92 -16.89
N GLN A 8 0.84 -17.97 -17.90
CA GLN A 8 0.71 -16.94 -18.92
C GLN A 8 -0.78 -16.66 -19.16
N ALA A 9 -1.16 -15.39 -19.18
CA ALA A 9 -2.51 -14.99 -19.52
C ALA A 9 -2.81 -15.38 -20.97
N GLN A 10 -3.85 -16.19 -21.18
CA GLN A 10 -4.27 -16.61 -22.52
C GLN A 10 -5.04 -15.51 -23.26
N ARG A 11 -5.65 -14.57 -22.51
CA ARG A 11 -6.39 -13.42 -23.04
C ARG A 11 -5.97 -12.15 -22.32
N TYR A 12 -6.12 -11.00 -22.97
CA TYR A 12 -5.83 -9.69 -22.36
C TYR A 12 -6.56 -9.51 -21.02
N ASN A 13 -7.83 -9.89 -20.97
CA ASN A 13 -8.66 -9.78 -19.77
C ASN A 13 -8.18 -10.63 -18.58
N ASP A 14 -7.34 -11.64 -18.83
CA ASP A 14 -6.79 -12.50 -17.77
C ASP A 14 -5.47 -11.94 -17.20
N THR A 15 -4.92 -10.89 -17.82
CA THR A 15 -3.70 -10.24 -17.34
C THR A 15 -3.94 -9.48 -16.04
N LEU A 16 -2.91 -9.42 -15.18
CA LEU A 16 -2.95 -8.58 -13.98
C LEU A 16 -3.20 -7.11 -14.30
N GLN A 17 -2.69 -6.63 -15.43
CA GLN A 17 -2.90 -5.25 -15.88
C GLN A 17 -4.39 -4.98 -16.15
N ALA A 18 -5.04 -5.78 -16.98
CA ALA A 18 -6.46 -5.58 -17.30
C ALA A 18 -7.34 -5.70 -16.05
N GLN A 19 -7.01 -6.62 -15.14
CA GLN A 19 -7.72 -6.77 -13.86
C GLN A 19 -7.53 -5.55 -12.96
N PHE A 20 -6.29 -5.05 -12.84
CA PHE A 20 -6.00 -3.84 -12.06
C PHE A 20 -6.67 -2.60 -12.65
N GLU A 21 -6.63 -2.42 -13.96
CA GLU A 21 -7.31 -1.32 -14.66
C GLU A 21 -8.82 -1.36 -14.41
N ARG A 22 -9.45 -2.54 -14.47
CA ARG A 22 -10.88 -2.69 -14.17
C ARG A 22 -11.19 -2.26 -12.74
N ILE A 23 -10.46 -2.78 -11.75
CA ILE A 23 -10.66 -2.44 -10.32
C ILE A 23 -10.51 -0.93 -10.11
N ARG A 24 -9.48 -0.33 -10.71
CA ARG A 24 -9.21 1.10 -10.61
C ARG A 24 -10.32 1.94 -11.25
N MET A 25 -10.76 1.59 -12.45
CA MET A 25 -11.79 2.35 -13.19
C MET A 25 -13.18 2.20 -12.58
N GLN A 26 -13.47 1.08 -11.93
CA GLN A 26 -14.71 0.84 -11.19
C GLN A 26 -14.69 1.39 -9.76
N GLY A 27 -13.55 1.93 -9.29
CA GLY A 27 -13.40 2.37 -7.90
C GLY A 27 -13.71 1.28 -6.88
N SER A 28 -13.40 0.02 -7.21
CA SER A 28 -13.80 -1.18 -6.46
C SER A 28 -12.64 -1.82 -5.69
N GLN A 29 -11.68 -1.00 -5.25
CA GLN A 29 -10.45 -1.43 -4.60
C GLN A 29 -10.73 -2.32 -3.39
N ASN A 30 -10.04 -3.46 -3.29
CA ASN A 30 -10.15 -4.41 -2.17
C ASN A 30 -11.58 -4.92 -1.90
N VAL A 31 -12.45 -4.87 -2.92
CA VAL A 31 -13.80 -5.47 -2.87
C VAL A 31 -13.94 -6.48 -4.01
N VAL A 32 -13.69 -6.03 -5.24
CA VAL A 32 -13.70 -6.92 -6.42
C VAL A 32 -12.33 -7.59 -6.55
N ASN A 33 -12.31 -8.92 -6.66
CA ASN A 33 -11.09 -9.76 -6.78
C ASN A 33 -10.08 -9.55 -5.65
N ALA A 34 -10.55 -9.24 -4.43
CA ALA A 34 -9.71 -9.02 -3.26
C ALA A 34 -8.91 -10.28 -2.85
N ASP A 35 -9.35 -11.47 -3.27
CA ASP A 35 -8.66 -12.75 -3.11
C ASP A 35 -7.38 -12.87 -3.97
N LYS A 36 -7.29 -12.07 -5.05
CA LYS A 36 -6.20 -12.14 -6.04
C LYS A 36 -5.33 -10.90 -6.06
N ILE A 37 -5.91 -9.72 -5.82
CA ILE A 37 -5.23 -8.44 -5.93
C ILE A 37 -5.50 -7.60 -4.69
N LEU A 38 -4.41 -7.30 -3.96
CA LEU A 38 -4.42 -6.32 -2.87
C LEU A 38 -4.03 -4.95 -3.43
N VAL A 39 -4.90 -3.96 -3.27
CA VAL A 39 -4.67 -2.59 -3.71
C VAL A 39 -4.29 -1.73 -2.52
N LEU A 40 -3.13 -1.09 -2.60
CA LEU A 40 -2.62 -0.19 -1.57
C LEU A 40 -2.39 1.19 -2.15
N HIS A 41 -2.42 2.21 -1.30
CA HIS A 41 -2.02 3.56 -1.68
C HIS A 41 -1.06 4.15 -0.67
N LYS A 42 -0.28 5.11 -1.15
CA LYS A 42 0.56 5.93 -0.30
C LYS A 42 -0.33 6.78 0.59
N ARG A 43 -0.14 6.66 1.91
CA ARG A 43 -0.71 7.59 2.87
C ARG A 43 0.09 8.89 2.85
N GLU A 44 -0.60 10.03 2.81
CA GLU A 44 0.07 11.31 3.00
C GLU A 44 0.51 11.46 4.46
N SER A 45 1.78 11.83 4.64
CA SER A 45 2.36 12.00 5.97
C SER A 45 2.11 13.42 6.45
N ARG A 46 1.64 13.55 7.69
CA ARG A 46 1.48 14.83 8.37
C ARG A 46 2.83 15.26 8.93
N TYR A 47 3.20 16.50 8.63
CA TYR A 47 4.37 17.15 9.19
C TYR A 47 3.92 18.04 10.35
N ASP A 48 4.56 17.89 11.51
CA ASP A 48 4.36 18.79 12.63
C ASP A 48 5.51 19.82 12.69
N PRO A 49 5.24 21.11 12.45
CA PRO A 49 6.24 22.16 12.52
C PRO A 49 6.91 22.32 13.88
N LEU A 50 6.20 22.02 14.97
CA LEU A 50 6.69 22.26 16.34
C LEU A 50 7.76 21.23 16.75
N SER A 51 7.53 19.97 16.44
CA SER A 51 8.50 18.90 16.70
C SER A 51 9.54 18.75 15.57
N SER A 52 9.33 19.38 14.41
CA SER A 52 10.13 19.17 13.19
C SER A 52 10.27 17.69 12.82
N CYS A 53 9.32 16.86 13.25
CA CYS A 53 9.33 15.41 13.12
C CYS A 53 8.16 14.94 12.26
N LEU A 54 8.37 13.81 11.57
CA LEU A 54 7.28 13.06 10.97
C LEU A 54 6.60 12.24 12.08
N VAL A 55 5.62 12.85 12.74
CA VAL A 55 4.89 12.28 13.88
C VAL A 55 4.33 10.88 13.53
N ASP A 56 3.92 10.71 12.29
CA ASP A 56 3.26 9.50 11.79
C ASP A 56 4.15 8.26 11.74
N PHE A 57 5.48 8.42 11.79
CA PHE A 57 6.42 7.31 11.70
C PHE A 57 6.81 6.74 13.07
N LYS A 58 6.23 7.22 14.18
CA LYS A 58 6.44 6.66 15.53
C LYS A 58 7.94 6.48 15.88
N GLY A 59 8.78 7.44 15.45
CA GLY A 59 10.24 7.42 15.65
C GLY A 59 11.04 6.51 14.69
N ARG A 60 10.38 5.85 13.73
CA ARG A 60 11.01 5.00 12.71
C ARG A 60 11.62 5.81 11.56
N ALA A 61 11.22 7.07 11.40
CA ALA A 61 11.91 8.06 10.58
C ALA A 61 12.41 9.20 11.48
N ARG A 62 13.70 9.56 11.35
CA ARG A 62 14.35 10.66 12.07
C ARG A 62 14.90 11.75 11.16
N GLN A 63 14.93 11.51 9.86
CA GLN A 63 15.40 12.47 8.86
C GLN A 63 14.35 12.63 7.77
N ALA A 64 14.21 13.86 7.26
CA ALA A 64 13.38 14.12 6.08
C ALA A 64 13.93 13.38 4.86
N SER A 65 13.03 12.77 4.08
CA SER A 65 13.39 12.12 2.83
C SER A 65 12.15 11.92 1.97
N VAL A 66 12.28 12.10 0.65
CA VAL A 66 11.26 11.70 -0.34
C VAL A 66 11.00 10.18 -0.37
N LYS A 67 11.90 9.41 0.26
CA LYS A 67 11.83 7.96 0.45
C LYS A 67 11.06 7.57 1.72
N ASN A 68 10.63 8.54 2.53
CA ASN A 68 9.76 8.25 3.66
C ASN A 68 8.34 8.09 3.13
N TYR A 69 7.75 6.92 3.33
CA TYR A 69 6.36 6.68 2.95
C TYR A 69 5.74 5.56 3.78
N GLN A 70 4.40 5.55 3.78
CA GLN A 70 3.58 4.54 4.41
C GLN A 70 2.55 4.07 3.40
N LEU A 71 2.30 2.76 3.34
CA LEU A 71 1.25 2.15 2.55
C LEU A 71 0.15 1.63 3.47
N ILE A 72 -1.08 1.92 3.07
CA ILE A 72 -2.30 1.47 3.73
C ILE A 72 -3.20 0.79 2.71
N LYS A 73 -4.14 -0.02 3.19
CA LYS A 73 -5.18 -0.63 2.36
C LYS A 73 -6.00 0.47 1.70
N SER A 74 -6.21 0.39 0.39
CA SER A 74 -7.01 1.38 -0.32
C SER A 74 -8.49 1.15 -0.08
N PRO A 75 -9.23 2.12 0.49
CA PRO A 75 -10.67 2.01 0.51
C PRO A 75 -11.21 2.10 -0.93
N PRO A 76 -12.38 1.53 -1.21
CA PRO A 76 -13.07 1.75 -2.47
C PRO A 76 -13.37 3.23 -2.69
N SER A 77 -13.39 3.65 -3.95
CA SER A 77 -13.75 5.03 -4.33
C SER A 77 -15.25 5.19 -4.56
N GLU A 78 -15.94 4.15 -5.02
CA GLU A 78 -17.39 4.21 -5.27
C GLU A 78 -18.23 3.94 -4.00
N PRO A 79 -19.34 4.68 -3.79
CA PRO A 79 -20.17 4.53 -2.58
C PRO A 79 -20.72 3.11 -2.37
N GLU A 80 -21.10 2.42 -3.44
CA GLU A 80 -21.64 1.05 -3.36
C GLU A 80 -20.61 0.08 -2.80
N PHE A 81 -19.37 0.17 -3.29
CA PHE A 81 -18.27 -0.67 -2.82
C PHE A 81 -17.80 -0.27 -1.43
N LYS A 82 -17.84 1.02 -1.06
CA LYS A 82 -17.56 1.47 0.31
C LYS A 82 -18.51 0.82 1.31
N MET A 83 -19.82 0.83 1.03
CA MET A 83 -20.81 0.18 1.89
C MET A 83 -20.54 -1.33 2.05
N GLN A 84 -20.02 -1.99 1.01
CA GLN A 84 -19.60 -3.38 1.09
C GLN A 84 -18.29 -3.57 1.89
N PHE A 85 -17.35 -2.65 1.77
CA PHE A 85 -16.03 -2.74 2.41
C PHE A 85 -16.09 -2.56 3.93
N TYR A 86 -16.87 -1.60 4.40
CA TYR A 86 -16.99 -1.29 5.84
C TYR A 86 -18.14 -2.02 6.55
N ASN A 87 -18.82 -2.95 5.88
CA ASN A 87 -19.82 -3.76 6.57
C ASN A 87 -19.13 -4.75 7.55
N PRO A 88 -19.85 -5.32 8.53
CA PRO A 88 -19.24 -6.21 9.53
C PRO A 88 -18.60 -7.51 8.98
N SER A 89 -18.85 -7.84 7.71
CA SER A 89 -18.25 -9.00 7.02
C SER A 89 -17.24 -8.59 5.95
N GLY A 90 -16.97 -7.29 5.85
CA GLY A 90 -16.16 -6.67 4.82
C GLY A 90 -14.70 -6.61 5.23
N GLU A 91 -13.87 -6.37 4.22
CA GLU A 91 -12.41 -6.30 4.35
C GLU A 91 -11.91 -5.11 5.17
N GLY A 92 -12.77 -4.14 5.48
CA GLY A 92 -12.52 -2.99 6.35
C GLY A 92 -13.49 -2.91 7.53
N ALA A 93 -14.03 -4.04 7.99
CA ALA A 93 -15.00 -4.08 9.10
C ALA A 93 -14.49 -3.41 10.40
N ASP A 94 -13.18 -3.48 10.65
CA ASP A 94 -12.52 -2.87 11.81
C ASP A 94 -12.07 -1.42 11.54
N GLU A 95 -12.34 -0.88 10.35
CA GLU A 95 -11.97 0.46 9.92
C GLU A 95 -13.17 1.40 9.95
N VAL A 96 -12.92 2.69 10.23
CA VAL A 96 -13.93 3.75 10.12
C VAL A 96 -13.84 4.34 8.72
N ASP A 97 -14.99 4.56 8.05
CA ASP A 97 -15.04 5.30 6.77
C ASP A 97 -14.88 6.81 7.01
N ASP A 98 -13.71 7.16 7.54
CA ASP A 98 -13.25 8.53 7.75
C ASP A 98 -11.80 8.59 7.25
N ASP A 99 -11.54 9.53 6.34
CA ASP A 99 -10.20 9.71 5.77
C ASP A 99 -9.22 10.32 6.77
N GLU A 100 -9.72 10.97 7.82
CA GLU A 100 -8.90 11.48 8.93
C GLU A 100 -8.62 10.40 9.98
N ALA A 101 -9.38 9.30 10.00
CA ALA A 101 -9.19 8.23 10.96
C ALA A 101 -7.87 7.48 10.71
N PRO A 102 -7.18 7.03 11.78
CA PRO A 102 -5.94 6.28 11.64
C PRO A 102 -6.18 4.91 10.95
N LYS A 103 -5.71 4.77 9.71
CA LYS A 103 -5.73 3.49 8.97
C LYS A 103 -4.50 2.63 9.29
N PRO A 104 -4.64 1.29 9.34
CA PRO A 104 -3.53 0.38 9.64
C PRO A 104 -2.44 0.47 8.56
N VAL A 105 -1.19 0.69 9.00
CA VAL A 105 -0.02 0.80 8.11
C VAL A 105 0.56 -0.58 7.85
N LEU A 106 0.45 -1.05 6.61
CA LEU A 106 0.92 -2.38 6.20
C LEU A 106 2.39 -2.41 5.81
N LEU A 107 2.92 -1.30 5.30
CA LEU A 107 4.34 -1.12 5.00
C LEU A 107 4.73 0.32 5.31
N GLN A 108 5.83 0.52 6.02
CA GLN A 108 6.45 1.83 6.20
C GLN A 108 7.95 1.76 5.96
N MET A 109 8.44 2.79 5.29
CA MET A 109 9.87 3.01 5.09
C MET A 109 10.23 4.40 5.61
N GLY A 110 11.24 4.48 6.48
CA GLY A 110 11.63 5.72 7.14
C GLY A 110 13.14 5.91 7.19
N LYS A 111 13.65 7.08 6.78
CA LYS A 111 15.06 7.43 6.87
C LYS A 111 15.46 7.62 8.33
N PHE A 112 16.44 6.84 8.77
CA PHE A 112 16.94 6.89 10.14
C PHE A 112 18.32 7.55 10.22
N GLY A 113 19.17 7.32 9.22
CA GLY A 113 20.51 7.90 9.14
C GLY A 113 20.92 8.21 7.70
N ARG A 114 22.21 8.53 7.50
CA ARG A 114 22.76 8.92 6.19
C ARG A 114 22.46 7.89 5.11
N ASP A 115 22.78 6.63 5.38
CA ASP A 115 22.60 5.50 4.44
C ASP A 115 21.79 4.36 5.08
N CYS A 116 20.90 4.71 6.02
CA CYS A 116 20.14 3.75 6.80
C CYS A 116 18.65 4.11 6.82
N PHE A 117 17.82 3.11 6.53
CA PHE A 117 16.37 3.20 6.53
C PHE A 117 15.79 2.06 7.37
N ASN A 118 14.78 2.38 8.18
CA ASN A 118 13.93 1.38 8.79
C ASN A 118 12.86 0.95 7.78
N MET A 119 12.59 -0.34 7.76
CA MET A 119 11.48 -0.95 7.02
C MET A 119 10.66 -1.77 8.01
N ASP A 120 9.42 -1.39 8.22
CA ASP A 120 8.48 -2.17 9.02
C ASP A 120 7.32 -2.60 8.11
N TYR A 121 6.96 -3.87 8.15
CA TYR A 121 5.87 -4.43 7.36
C TYR A 121 5.02 -5.36 8.21
N GLN A 122 3.78 -5.54 7.80
CA GLN A 122 2.83 -6.44 8.43
C GLN A 122 2.32 -7.47 7.42
N TRP A 123 1.65 -8.51 7.92
CA TRP A 123 0.85 -9.38 7.07
C TRP A 123 -0.09 -8.50 6.21
N PRO A 124 -0.27 -8.79 4.92
CA PRO A 124 0.04 -10.03 4.20
C PRO A 124 1.40 -10.07 3.48
N PHE A 125 2.31 -9.11 3.73
CA PHE A 125 3.58 -9.09 3.03
C PHE A 125 4.56 -10.16 3.52
N SER A 126 5.25 -10.80 2.57
CA SER A 126 6.55 -11.41 2.85
C SER A 126 7.64 -10.34 2.93
N MET A 127 8.73 -10.69 3.63
CA MET A 127 9.91 -9.82 3.71
C MET A 127 10.44 -9.42 2.32
N LEU A 128 10.47 -10.36 1.37
CA LEU A 128 10.98 -10.13 0.03
C LEU A 128 10.11 -9.15 -0.76
N GLN A 129 8.78 -9.28 -0.67
CA GLN A 129 7.85 -8.35 -1.32
C GLN A 129 7.99 -6.94 -0.74
N ALA A 130 7.97 -6.83 0.59
CA ALA A 130 8.15 -5.56 1.29
C ALA A 130 9.46 -4.88 0.87
N PHE A 131 10.55 -5.65 0.86
CA PHE A 131 11.87 -5.15 0.48
C PHE A 131 11.93 -4.69 -0.98
N ALA A 132 11.37 -5.47 -1.91
CA ALA A 132 11.31 -5.10 -3.33
C ALA A 132 10.52 -3.81 -3.56
N ILE A 133 9.40 -3.63 -2.85
CA ILE A 133 8.61 -2.39 -2.88
C ILE A 133 9.46 -1.22 -2.37
N CYS A 134 10.19 -1.38 -1.25
CA CYS A 134 11.11 -0.36 -0.74
C CYS A 134 12.22 0.01 -1.74
N LEU A 135 12.81 -0.97 -2.42
CA LEU A 135 13.86 -0.72 -3.41
C LEU A 135 13.35 0.07 -4.62
N SER A 136 12.10 -0.15 -5.06
CA SER A 136 11.50 0.60 -6.18
C SER A 136 11.51 2.12 -5.98
N ARG A 137 11.54 2.59 -4.72
CA ARG A 137 11.60 4.03 -4.40
C ARG A 137 12.98 4.64 -4.56
N PHE A 138 14.04 3.85 -4.70
CA PHE A 138 15.37 4.36 -5.00
C PHE A 138 15.57 4.59 -6.50
N ASP A 139 14.79 3.93 -7.36
CA ASP A 139 14.92 3.98 -8.83
C ASP A 139 14.19 5.17 -9.48
N THR A 140 13.49 6.00 -8.70
CA THR A 140 12.83 7.18 -9.25
C THR A 140 13.88 8.24 -9.60
N LYS A 141 14.00 8.58 -10.90
CA LYS A 141 14.89 9.59 -11.53
C LYS A 141 14.85 11.04 -10.96
N LEU A 142 14.25 11.26 -9.79
CA LEU A 142 13.99 12.57 -9.18
C LEU A 142 14.81 12.82 -7.90
N SER A 143 16.02 12.25 -7.80
CA SER A 143 16.94 12.57 -6.71
C SER A 143 18.32 12.99 -7.23
N TYR A 144 18.42 14.24 -7.65
CA TYR A 144 19.64 15.06 -7.55
C TYR A 144 19.33 16.26 -6.67
#